data_AF-W3AKQ2-F1
#
_entry.id   AF-W3AKQ2-F1
#
_cell.length_a   1.000
_cell.length_b   1.000
_cell.length_c   1.000
_cell.angle_alpha   90.00
_cell.angle_beta   90.00
_cell.angle_gamma   90.00
#
_symmetry.space_group_name_H-M   'P 1'
#
loop_
_entity.id
_entity.type
_entity.pdbx_description
1 polymer ?
#
loop_
_entity_poly.entity_id
_entity_poly.type
_entity_poly.pdbx_seq_one_letter_code
_entity_poly.pdbx_strand_id
1 'polypeptide(L)'
;MKNKSIGDYLRRFSVPIMFVIICLVCAPISGLSPNYLINEIVTRIGRNAFLILSLLIPIMAGMGLNFSMTLGAMAGEIGLILVSDWQIVGIPGMVLAMIVSIPISTLLGLFCGKVLNMAKGREMITSYIISFFINGIYQLVVLYLMGPVIPIAHSTIKLPRGYGIRNTVSLLN
;
A
#
# COMPACT_ATOMS: atom_id res chain seq x y z
N MET A 1 -30.27 28.03 30.48
CA MET A 1 -29.42 26.85 30.17
C MET A 1 -30.33 25.78 29.56
N LYS A 2 -30.26 25.57 28.24
CA LYS A 2 -31.19 24.68 27.52
C LYS A 2 -30.81 23.23 27.82
N ASN A 3 -31.71 22.49 28.48
CA ASN A 3 -31.54 21.08 28.81
C ASN A 3 -31.41 20.31 27.48
N LYS A 4 -30.19 19.92 27.08
CA LYS A 4 -29.97 19.16 25.85
C LYS A 4 -30.65 17.81 26.01
N SER A 5 -31.77 17.63 25.32
CA SER A 5 -32.58 16.41 25.39
C SER A 5 -31.77 15.23 24.86
N ILE A 6 -31.96 14.04 25.44
CA ILE A 6 -31.33 12.78 25.02
C ILE A 6 -31.56 12.52 23.51
N GLY A 7 -32.68 13.02 22.96
CA GLY A 7 -32.98 12.98 21.53
C GLY A 7 -32.01 13.77 20.64
N ASP A 8 -31.43 14.88 21.13
CA ASP A 8 -30.44 15.66 20.39
C ASP A 8 -29.09 14.95 20.32
N TYR A 9 -28.74 14.19 21.38
CA TYR A 9 -27.54 13.34 21.38
C TYR A 9 -27.65 12.16 20.42
N LEU A 10 -28.82 11.50 20.39
CA LEU A 10 -29.10 10.40 19.45
C LEU A 10 -29.01 10.83 17.99
N ARG A 11 -29.51 12.03 17.65
CA ARG A 11 -29.38 12.60 16.30
C ARG A 11 -27.94 12.99 15.96
N ARG A 12 -27.20 13.55 16.93
CA ARG A 12 -25.82 14.01 16.72
C ARG A 12 -24.83 12.86 16.52
N PHE A 13 -25.05 11.72 17.17
CA PHE A 13 -24.19 10.54 17.08
C PHE A 13 -24.85 9.36 16.36
N SER A 14 -25.85 9.62 15.53
CA SER A 14 -26.63 8.57 14.85
C SER A 14 -25.74 7.59 14.06
N VAL A 15 -24.70 8.08 13.36
CA VAL A 15 -23.77 7.25 12.59
C VAL A 15 -22.89 6.35 13.49
N PRO A 16 -22.16 6.87 14.49
CA PRO A 16 -21.43 6.03 15.45
C PRO A 16 -22.33 5.00 16.15
N ILE A 17 -23.54 5.39 16.56
CA ILE A 17 -24.48 4.52 17.26
C ILE A 17 -24.93 3.37 16.35
N MET A 18 -25.29 3.67 15.10
CA MET A 18 -25.59 2.65 14.09
C MET A 18 -24.42 1.68 13.91
N PHE A 19 -23.19 2.20 13.83
CA PHE A 19 -22.00 1.38 13.63
C PHE A 19 -21.76 0.43 14.82
N VAL A 20 -21.89 0.93 16.06
CA VAL A 20 -21.75 0.12 17.28
C VAL A 20 -22.82 -0.98 17.34
N ILE A 21 -24.06 -0.67 16.99
CA ILE A 21 -25.15 -1.65 16.94
C ILE A 21 -24.84 -2.77 15.92
N ILE A 22 -24.40 -2.39 14.72
CA ILE A 22 -24.00 -3.35 13.68
C ILE A 22 -22.84 -4.23 14.16
N CYS A 23 -21.81 -3.64 14.78
CA CYS A 23 -20.69 -4.40 15.33
C CYS A 23 -21.12 -5.37 16.44
N LEU A 24 -22.02 -4.95 17.34
CA LEU A 24 -22.52 -5.81 18.43
C LEU A 24 -23.32 -7.01 17.91
N VAL A 25 -24.04 -6.85 16.80
CA VAL A 25 -24.82 -7.93 16.18
C VAL A 25 -23.94 -8.82 15.30
N CYS A 26 -23.08 -8.23 14.46
CA CYS A 26 -22.25 -8.98 13.52
C CYS A 26 -21.07 -9.70 14.18
N ALA A 27 -20.50 -9.17 15.28
CA ALA A 27 -19.37 -9.81 15.97
C ALA A 27 -19.69 -11.23 16.45
N PRO A 28 -20.78 -11.51 17.20
CA PRO A 28 -21.13 -12.87 17.60
C PRO A 28 -21.59 -13.74 16.43
N ILE A 29 -22.26 -13.17 15.42
CA ILE A 29 -22.71 -13.91 14.23
C ILE A 29 -21.52 -14.41 13.39
N SER A 30 -20.40 -13.70 13.41
CA SER A 30 -19.20 -14.07 12.63
C SER A 30 -18.52 -15.36 13.08
N GLY A 31 -18.81 -15.87 14.29
CA GLY A 31 -18.17 -17.07 14.83
C GLY A 31 -16.66 -16.94 15.11
N LEU A 32 -16.11 -15.73 15.01
CA LEU A 32 -14.68 -15.45 15.22
C LEU A 32 -14.38 -15.34 16.71
N SER A 33 -13.22 -15.86 17.11
CA SER A 33 -12.77 -15.72 18.51
C SER A 33 -12.48 -14.24 18.84
N PRO A 34 -12.79 -13.78 20.06
CA PRO A 34 -12.45 -12.42 20.48
C PRO A 34 -10.96 -12.09 20.32
N ASN A 35 -10.08 -13.08 20.56
CA ASN A 35 -8.64 -12.94 20.35
C ASN A 35 -8.27 -12.71 18.88
N TYR A 36 -8.97 -13.37 17.94
CA TYR A 36 -8.75 -13.16 16.51
C TYR A 36 -9.19 -11.74 16.10
N LEU A 37 -10.37 -11.29 16.57
CA LEU A 37 -10.85 -9.93 16.32
C LEU A 37 -9.88 -8.87 16.84
N ILE A 38 -9.36 -9.03 18.05
CA ILE A 38 -8.37 -8.11 18.62
C ILE A 38 -7.09 -8.09 17.77
N ASN A 39 -6.56 -9.25 17.37
CA ASN A 39 -5.38 -9.32 16.52
C ASN A 39 -5.60 -8.65 15.16
N GLU A 40 -6.73 -8.89 14.52
CA GLU A 40 -7.11 -8.22 13.27
C GLU A 40 -7.22 -6.70 13.46
N ILE A 41 -7.83 -6.23 14.55
CA ILE A 41 -7.93 -4.80 14.84
C ILE A 41 -6.53 -4.20 15.04
N VAL A 42 -5.67 -4.83 15.85
CA VAL A 42 -4.31 -4.34 16.13
C VAL A 42 -3.47 -4.30 14.85
N THR A 43 -3.48 -5.37 14.06
CA THR A 43 -2.73 -5.43 12.79
C THR A 43 -3.23 -4.41 11.78
N ARG A 44 -4.55 -4.21 11.67
CA ARG A 44 -5.15 -3.18 10.80
C ARG A 44 -4.80 -1.77 11.26
N ILE A 45 -4.91 -1.49 12.56
CA ILE A 45 -4.53 -0.19 13.13
C ILE A 45 -3.04 0.06 12.87
N GLY A 46 -2.18 -0.93 13.13
CA GLY A 46 -0.74 -0.82 12.87
C GLY A 46 -0.44 -0.47 11.40
N ARG A 47 -1.01 -1.22 10.46
CA ARG A 47 -0.83 -0.96 9.02
C ARG A 47 -1.38 0.40 8.61
N ASN A 48 -2.60 0.75 9.04
CA ASN A 48 -3.25 2.00 8.64
C ASN A 48 -2.58 3.22 9.28
N ALA A 49 -2.10 3.13 10.52
CA ALA A 49 -1.34 4.20 11.17
C ALA A 49 -0.03 4.46 10.42
N PHE A 50 0.69 3.42 10.02
CA PHE A 50 1.90 3.56 9.20
C PHE A 50 1.61 4.24 7.85
N LEU A 51 0.51 3.87 7.18
CA LEU A 51 0.08 4.52 5.95
C LEU A 51 -0.24 6.01 6.18
N ILE A 52 -0.96 6.35 7.24
CA ILE A 52 -1.28 7.74 7.58
C ILE A 52 0.00 8.57 7.83
N LEU A 53 0.96 8.00 8.57
CA LEU A 53 2.26 8.65 8.81
C LEU A 53 3.02 8.91 7.51
N SER A 54 3.02 7.94 6.58
CA SER A 54 3.62 8.08 5.25
C SER A 54 2.94 9.18 4.42
N LEU A 55 1.62 9.32 4.54
CA LEU A 55 0.83 10.33 3.83
C LEU A 55 0.96 11.76 4.37
N LEU A 56 1.48 11.93 5.58
CA LEU A 56 1.65 13.26 6.19
C LEU A 56 2.63 14.13 5.39
N ILE A 57 3.77 13.56 4.96
CA ILE A 57 4.80 14.26 4.19
C ILE A 57 4.25 14.78 2.84
N PRO A 58 3.54 13.97 2.02
CA PRO A 58 2.87 14.42 0.80
C PRO A 58 1.89 15.56 1.01
N ILE A 59 1.06 15.47 2.07
CA ILE A 59 0.06 16.51 2.38
C ILE A 59 0.76 17.85 2.67
N MET A 60 1.81 17.84 3.50
CA MET A 60 2.57 19.05 3.81
C MET A 60 3.24 19.67 2.58
N ALA A 61 3.63 18.84 1.62
CA ALA A 61 4.23 19.28 0.36
C ALA A 61 3.20 19.76 -0.68
N GLY A 62 1.90 19.77 -0.38
CA GLY A 62 0.84 20.12 -1.35
C GLY A 62 0.60 19.07 -2.43
N MET A 63 1.24 17.89 -2.30
CA MET A 63 1.07 16.76 -3.21
C MET A 63 -0.21 15.99 -2.87
N GLY A 64 -0.85 15.39 -3.89
CA GLY A 64 -2.06 14.58 -3.69
C GLY A 64 -1.82 13.34 -2.83
N LEU A 65 -2.82 12.97 -2.02
CA LEU A 65 -2.77 11.85 -1.04
C LEU A 65 -2.42 10.47 -1.64
N ASN A 66 -2.57 10.25 -2.94
CA ASN A 66 -2.45 8.90 -3.53
C ASN A 66 -1.18 8.70 -4.38
N PHE A 67 -0.26 9.67 -4.38
CA PHE A 67 0.90 9.64 -5.26
C PHE A 67 2.12 8.96 -4.64
N SER A 68 2.53 9.43 -3.46
CA SER A 68 3.76 8.94 -2.82
C SER A 68 3.63 7.50 -2.35
N MET A 69 2.41 7.07 -2.04
CA MET A 69 2.13 5.68 -1.67
C MET A 69 2.36 4.73 -2.84
N THR A 70 1.86 5.05 -4.05
CA THR A 70 1.97 4.14 -5.21
C THR A 70 3.41 3.99 -5.67
N LEU A 71 4.16 5.10 -5.73
CA LEU A 71 5.54 5.10 -6.19
C LEU A 71 6.49 4.40 -5.21
N GLY A 72 6.31 4.64 -3.91
CA GLY A 72 7.04 3.92 -2.87
C GLY A 72 6.69 2.43 -2.82
N ALA A 73 5.40 2.08 -2.96
CA ALA A 73 4.95 0.70 -3.00
C ALA A 73 5.53 -0.06 -4.20
N MET A 74 5.55 0.53 -5.40
CA MET A 74 6.15 -0.08 -6.58
C MET A 74 7.65 -0.34 -6.39
N ALA A 75 8.40 0.60 -5.81
CA ALA A 75 9.82 0.39 -5.50
C ALA A 75 10.02 -0.75 -4.49
N GLY A 76 9.15 -0.84 -3.48
CA GLY A 76 9.12 -1.94 -2.51
C GLY A 76 8.80 -3.29 -3.14
N GLU A 77 7.80 -3.34 -4.03
CA GLU A 77 7.42 -4.54 -4.77
C GLU A 77 8.55 -5.04 -5.67
N ILE A 78 9.25 -4.15 -6.38
CA ILE A 78 10.44 -4.51 -7.17
C ILE A 78 11.52 -5.13 -6.27
N GLY A 79 11.80 -4.52 -5.11
CA GLY A 79 12.75 -5.07 -4.14
C GLY A 79 12.35 -6.46 -3.68
N LEU A 80 11.08 -6.65 -3.31
CA LEU A 80 10.55 -7.96 -2.89
C LEU A 80 10.64 -9.00 -4.00
N ILE A 81 10.35 -8.63 -5.24
CA ILE A 81 10.45 -9.52 -6.40
C ILE A 81 11.89 -10.00 -6.59
N LEU A 82 12.87 -9.09 -6.53
CA LEU A 82 14.30 -9.43 -6.69
C LEU A 82 14.80 -10.34 -5.56
N VAL A 83 14.44 -10.04 -4.31
CA VAL A 83 14.84 -10.88 -3.17
C VAL A 83 14.17 -12.25 -3.22
N SER A 84 12.91 -12.30 -3.66
CA SER A 84 12.20 -13.55 -3.86
C SER A 84 12.85 -14.39 -4.96
N ASP A 85 13.35 -13.75 -6.03
CA ASP A 85 14.13 -14.45 -7.07
C ASP A 85 15.44 -15.03 -6.52
N TRP A 86 16.11 -14.30 -5.62
CA TRP A 86 17.31 -14.76 -4.91
C TRP A 86 17.05 -15.81 -3.82
N GLN A 87 15.79 -16.20 -3.59
CA GLN A 87 15.37 -17.21 -2.60
C GLN A 87 15.80 -16.91 -1.16
N ILE A 88 15.97 -15.63 -0.81
CA ILE A 88 16.29 -15.25 0.56
C ILE A 88 14.96 -15.10 1.32
N VAL A 89 14.62 -16.12 2.10
CA VAL A 89 13.35 -16.20 2.83
C VAL A 89 13.51 -15.69 4.28
N GLY A 90 12.43 -15.18 4.85
CA GLY A 90 12.36 -14.76 6.25
C GLY A 90 12.86 -13.33 6.50
N ILE A 91 13.23 -13.05 7.75
CA ILE A 91 13.73 -11.74 8.21
C ILE A 91 14.88 -11.19 7.37
N PRO A 92 15.94 -11.97 7.03
CA PRO A 92 17.03 -11.43 6.21
C PRO A 92 16.56 -11.03 4.80
N GLY A 93 15.59 -11.76 4.22
CA GLY A 93 14.98 -11.39 2.94
C GLY A 93 14.24 -10.06 3.02
N MET A 94 13.44 -9.86 4.07
CA MET A 94 12.74 -8.58 4.27
C MET A 94 13.72 -7.40 4.40
N VAL A 95 14.81 -7.57 5.16
CA VAL A 95 15.82 -6.52 5.31
C VAL A 95 16.52 -6.22 3.99
N LEU A 96 16.87 -7.25 3.22
CA LEU A 96 17.50 -7.07 1.92
C LEU A 96 16.55 -6.37 0.93
N ALA A 97 15.26 -6.71 0.94
CA ALA A 97 14.25 -6.03 0.13
C ALA A 97 14.11 -4.55 0.52
N MET A 98 14.19 -4.22 1.81
CA MET A 98 14.24 -2.84 2.28
C MET A 98 15.48 -2.11 1.75
N ILE A 99 16.67 -2.72 1.85
CA ILE A 99 17.91 -2.11 1.35
C ILE A 99 17.87 -1.86 -0.16
N VAL A 100 17.35 -2.81 -0.94
CA VAL A 100 17.25 -2.68 -2.41
C VAL A 100 16.18 -1.67 -2.82
N SER A 101 15.08 -1.58 -2.09
CA SER A 101 13.99 -0.65 -2.42
C SER A 101 14.30 0.82 -2.09
N ILE A 102 15.14 1.09 -1.08
CA ILE A 102 15.55 2.46 -0.70
C ILE A 102 16.17 3.26 -1.85
N PRO A 103 17.20 2.78 -2.58
CA PRO A 103 17.80 3.56 -3.67
C PRO A 103 16.84 3.76 -4.84
N ILE A 104 16.03 2.74 -5.17
CA ILE A 104 15.02 2.83 -6.23
C ILE A 104 13.97 3.89 -5.87
N SER A 105 13.45 3.84 -4.65
CA SER A 105 12.47 4.80 -4.13
C SER A 105 13.04 6.22 -4.07
N THR A 106 14.30 6.37 -3.68
CA THR A 106 14.97 7.68 -3.61
C THR A 106 15.15 8.30 -5.00
N LEU A 107 15.61 7.51 -5.99
CA LEU A 107 15.78 7.97 -7.37
C LEU A 107 14.44 8.42 -7.97
N LEU A 108 13.40 7.60 -7.80
CA LEU A 108 12.07 7.91 -8.28
C LEU A 108 11.44 9.12 -7.55
N GLY A 109 11.70 9.25 -6.24
CA GLY A 109 11.29 10.39 -5.43
C GLY A 109 11.94 11.70 -5.88
N LEU A 110 13.25 11.68 -6.19
CA LEU A 110 13.96 12.84 -6.75
C LEU A 110 13.45 13.23 -8.13
N PHE A 111 13.18 12.24 -8.99
CA PHE A 111 12.58 12.48 -10.30
C PHE A 111 11.21 13.16 -10.15
N CYS A 112 10.35 12.61 -9.30
CA CYS A 112 9.05 13.21 -9.05
C CYS A 112 9.16 14.63 -8.48
N GLY A 113 10.01 14.85 -7.47
CA GLY A 113 10.20 16.16 -6.86
C GLY A 113 10.61 17.22 -7.87
N LYS A 114 11.48 16.87 -8.84
CA LYS A 114 11.84 17.76 -9.95
C LYS A 114 10.64 18.10 -10.84
N VAL A 115 9.86 17.11 -11.25
CA VAL A 115 8.69 17.32 -12.12
C VAL A 115 7.62 18.17 -11.42
N LEU A 116 7.39 17.95 -10.13
CA LEU A 116 6.42 18.73 -9.36
C LEU A 116 6.87 20.17 -9.17
N ASN A 117 8.16 20.40 -8.95
CA ASN A 117 8.69 21.76 -8.86
C ASN A 117 8.52 22.53 -10.19
N MET A 118 8.51 21.83 -11.34
CA MET A 118 8.20 22.42 -12.64
C MET A 118 6.69 22.69 -12.84
N ALA A 119 5.82 21.95 -12.15
CA ALA A 119 4.37 22.01 -12.27
C ALA A 119 3.68 22.76 -11.11
N LYS A 120 4.40 23.67 -10.45
CA LYS A 120 3.89 24.49 -9.33
C LYS A 120 2.53 25.12 -9.68
N GLY A 121 1.58 24.99 -8.75
CA GLY A 121 0.20 25.44 -8.93
C GLY A 121 -0.73 24.45 -9.63
N ARG A 122 -0.20 23.32 -10.15
CA ARG A 122 -0.98 22.18 -10.68
C ARG A 122 -0.48 20.83 -10.16
N GLU A 123 0.20 20.86 -9.02
CA GLU A 123 0.93 19.74 -8.43
C GLU A 123 0.05 18.51 -8.23
N MET A 124 -1.21 18.70 -7.82
CA MET A 124 -2.17 17.62 -7.62
C MET A 124 -2.48 16.84 -8.92
N ILE A 125 -2.80 17.54 -10.00
CA ILE A 125 -3.15 16.90 -11.29
C ILE A 125 -1.91 16.27 -11.92
N THR A 126 -0.79 16.98 -11.90
CA THR A 126 0.49 16.46 -12.41
C THR A 126 0.91 15.20 -11.65
N SER A 127 0.75 15.18 -10.32
CA SER A 127 0.99 13.98 -9.51
C SER A 127 0.12 12.80 -9.98
N TYR A 128 -1.19 13.00 -10.17
CA TYR A 128 -2.07 11.93 -10.64
C TYR A 128 -1.61 11.34 -11.99
N ILE A 129 -1.25 12.20 -12.94
CA ILE A 129 -0.80 11.76 -14.27
C ILE A 129 0.52 10.97 -14.16
N ILE A 130 1.47 11.43 -13.35
CA ILE A 130 2.74 10.71 -13.12
C ILE A 130 2.47 9.34 -12.49
N SER A 131 1.56 9.24 -11.51
CA SER A 131 1.24 7.95 -10.87
C SER A 131 0.68 6.96 -11.89
N PHE A 132 -0.29 7.38 -12.72
CA PHE A 132 -0.83 6.52 -13.78
C PHE A 132 0.23 6.11 -14.80
N PHE A 133 1.10 7.04 -15.19
CA PHE A 133 2.17 6.76 -16.15
C PHE A 133 3.19 5.77 -15.62
N ILE A 134 3.68 5.98 -14.39
CA ILE A 134 4.62 5.07 -13.73
C ILE A 134 3.96 3.72 -13.45
N ASN A 135 2.68 3.68 -13.08
CA ASN A 135 1.93 2.43 -12.94
C ASN A 135 1.88 1.66 -14.28
N GLY A 136 1.61 2.35 -15.39
CA GLY A 136 1.64 1.75 -16.72
C GLY A 136 3.03 1.17 -17.08
N ILE A 137 4.10 1.92 -16.80
CA ILE A 137 5.48 1.43 -16.98
C ILE A 137 5.74 0.21 -16.08
N TYR A 138 5.35 0.28 -14.82
CA TYR A 138 5.52 -0.81 -13.86
C TYR A 138 4.82 -2.09 -14.35
N GLN A 139 3.55 -2.00 -14.76
CA GLN A 139 2.83 -3.13 -15.33
C GLN A 139 3.49 -3.65 -16.60
N LEU A 140 3.95 -2.76 -17.48
CA LEU A 140 4.66 -3.16 -18.70
C LEU A 140 5.95 -3.92 -18.37
N VAL A 141 6.75 -3.43 -17.42
CA VAL A 141 8.01 -4.06 -17.03
C VAL A 141 7.76 -5.39 -16.32
N VAL A 142 6.89 -5.41 -15.32
CA VAL A 142 6.65 -6.59 -14.47
C VAL A 142 5.87 -7.69 -15.19
N LEU A 143 4.92 -7.35 -16.07
CA LEU A 143 4.12 -8.35 -16.79
C LEU A 143 4.76 -8.79 -18.12
N TYR A 144 5.46 -7.90 -18.83
CA TYR A 144 5.94 -8.18 -20.18
C TYR A 144 7.47 -8.29 -20.30
N LEU A 145 8.27 -7.54 -19.51
CA LEU A 145 9.75 -7.65 -19.58
C LEU A 145 10.33 -8.66 -18.60
N MET A 146 9.71 -8.86 -17.43
CA MET A 146 10.17 -9.84 -16.45
C MET A 146 9.80 -11.27 -16.91
N GLY A 147 10.82 -12.10 -17.15
CA GLY A 147 10.70 -13.37 -17.85
C GLY A 147 11.60 -13.43 -19.11
N PRO A 148 11.28 -12.67 -20.17
CA PRO A 148 12.05 -12.68 -21.43
C PRO A 148 13.31 -11.80 -21.42
N VAL A 149 13.32 -10.64 -20.73
CA VAL A 149 14.46 -9.69 -20.73
C VAL A 149 15.19 -9.68 -19.40
N ILE A 150 14.47 -9.74 -18.27
CA ILE A 150 15.07 -9.90 -16.94
C ILE A 150 14.94 -11.38 -16.56
N PRO A 151 16.06 -12.13 -16.52
CA PRO A 151 16.02 -13.56 -16.20
C PRO A 151 15.69 -13.74 -14.73
N ILE A 152 14.45 -14.12 -14.45
CA ILE A 152 14.05 -14.67 -13.15
C ILE A 152 14.51 -16.13 -13.14
N ALA A 153 15.34 -16.53 -12.18
CA ALA A 153 15.88 -17.88 -12.08
C ALA A 153 14.81 -18.91 -11.70
N HIS A 154 13.80 -18.50 -10.94
CA HIS A 154 12.81 -19.42 -10.34
C HIS A 154 11.47 -19.46 -11.09
N SER A 155 11.05 -20.69 -11.45
CA SER A 155 9.80 -20.98 -12.16
C SER A 155 8.52 -20.83 -11.31
N THR A 156 8.65 -20.72 -9.99
CA THR A 156 7.54 -20.52 -9.05
C THR A 156 7.00 -19.08 -9.07
N ILE A 157 7.86 -18.10 -9.38
CA ILE A 157 7.52 -16.68 -9.44
C ILE A 157 6.99 -16.31 -10.84
N LYS A 158 7.45 -17.02 -11.87
CA LYS A 158 6.98 -16.85 -13.25
C LYS A 158 5.55 -17.33 -13.42
N LEU A 159 4.80 -16.62 -14.27
CA LEU A 159 3.56 -17.13 -14.83
C LEU A 159 3.87 -18.44 -15.61
N PRO A 160 3.01 -19.47 -15.55
CA PRO A 160 3.26 -20.74 -16.23
C PRO A 160 3.32 -20.63 -17.77
N ARG A 161 3.05 -19.43 -18.32
CA ARG A 161 3.20 -19.09 -19.74
C ARG A 161 4.58 -18.53 -20.12
N GLY A 162 5.50 -18.39 -19.16
CA GLY A 162 6.90 -18.02 -19.41
C GLY A 162 7.22 -16.52 -19.43
N TYR A 163 6.21 -15.65 -19.35
CA TYR A 163 6.35 -14.19 -19.25
C TYR A 163 5.43 -13.65 -18.15
N GLY A 164 5.93 -12.68 -17.38
CA GLY A 164 5.21 -12.05 -16.28
C GLY A 164 5.33 -12.76 -14.93
N ILE A 165 5.02 -12.03 -13.87
CA ILE A 165 5.10 -12.49 -12.48
C ILE A 165 3.72 -12.81 -11.93
N ARG A 166 3.60 -13.87 -11.13
CA ARG A 166 2.37 -14.19 -10.42
C ARG A 166 2.06 -13.11 -9.39
N ASN A 167 0.80 -12.66 -9.36
CA ASN A 167 0.30 -11.70 -8.37
C ASN A 167 0.38 -12.21 -6.92
N THR A 168 0.53 -13.52 -6.73
CA THR A 168 0.71 -14.16 -5.43
C THR A 168 1.87 -15.15 -5.49
N VAL A 169 2.89 -14.89 -4.68
CA VAL A 169 3.98 -15.84 -4.42
C VAL A 169 3.87 -16.20 -2.95
N SER A 170 3.56 -17.46 -2.65
CA SER A 170 3.57 -17.93 -1.27
C SER A 170 5.02 -18.04 -0.81
N LEU A 171 5.38 -17.30 0.24
CA LEU A 171 6.67 -17.42 0.93
C LEU A 171 6.71 -18.63 1.88
N LEU A 172 5.61 -19.36 2.01
CA LEU A 172 5.54 -20.63 2.71
C LEU A 172 5.94 -21.75 1.75
N ASN A 173 7.20 -22.15 1.86
CA ASN A 173 7.68 -23.49 1.57
C ASN A 173 8.60 -23.90 2.72
#